data_AF-A0AAN8QP21-F1
#
_entry.id   AF-A0AAN8QP21-F1
#
_cell.length_a   1.000
_cell.length_b   1.000
_cell.length_c   1.000
_cell.angle_alpha   90.00
_cell.angle_beta   90.00
_cell.angle_gamma   90.00
#
_symmetry.space_group_name_H-M   'P 1'
#
loop_
_entity.id
_entity.type
_entity.pdbx_description
1 polymer ?
#
loop_
_entity_poly.entity_id
_entity_poly.type
_entity_poly.pdbx_seq_one_letter_code
_entity_poly.pdbx_strand_id
1 'polypeptide(L)'
;MLCRATAGMGVPVSLSLSLGATCPFIIFESADIDSAVDGVIETAFKKNRECQWMLCVQESVWDSVVARLKVRMAGMKSVPLLAEGDRRLVDAAVQEAQQQGATLIQPCPPPSSGPTYPPTVLCGVAPSCPCVVTPSPGPLLPLLSFRSHGEGITLGNHSPHGQAASLWTEDLTLALEAAKSLSVGSVWVNSHSVMDPSLPLSGHKESGNCIDGGKEGLFQFLRPSSSPPLPRSSPASVDYSKFGTAASAAIIPEGSNSSSTPRSYLQYVGGKQCKSESGSSVCVLAPGGAVLAYCPDGGRKDVRNAVEAAIKVQPGWMKKSPVARAQSLFSLAETLELKRRDMAVSLHSQTGLSLEEADMEVELSIAQLYDWAARCDKERGGVPPVPQSGSALSIPEALGVVGVVLPDSSPLLSMVSLLAAAVAMGNAVVMVPSPKYPLPALEFIQVLQSSDLPGGVVSIITGGRDQLTQALANHSVIKAIWYWGSMEGCQFLQHTCASPLKSLWLHCQEEEDGGRDWAQPHPSLLEEMWRQAVQWKTVWIPTA
;
A
#
# COMPACT_ATOMS: atom_id res chain seq x y z
N MET A 1 3.94 -14.48 -11.82
CA MET A 1 5.00 -15.50 -12.05
C MET A 1 6.40 -14.93 -11.87
N LEU A 2 6.70 -13.71 -12.35
CA LEU A 2 8.05 -13.14 -12.25
C LEU A 2 8.55 -12.97 -10.80
N CYS A 3 7.82 -12.29 -9.90
CA CYS A 3 8.24 -12.13 -8.50
C CYS A 3 8.55 -13.45 -7.79
N ARG A 4 7.79 -14.51 -8.08
CA ARG A 4 8.03 -15.86 -7.54
C ARG A 4 9.30 -16.48 -8.12
N ALA A 5 9.54 -16.31 -9.41
CA ALA A 5 10.71 -16.85 -10.10
C ALA A 5 12.02 -16.14 -9.70
N THR A 6 11.95 -14.86 -9.32
CA THR A 6 13.11 -14.05 -8.93
C THR A 6 13.34 -13.99 -7.42
N ALA A 7 12.48 -14.63 -6.63
CA ALA A 7 12.57 -14.61 -5.18
C ALA A 7 13.91 -15.20 -4.71
N GLY A 8 14.63 -14.47 -3.86
CA GLY A 8 15.93 -14.88 -3.32
C GLY A 8 17.13 -14.60 -4.23
N MET A 9 16.93 -13.96 -5.40
CA MET A 9 18.04 -13.62 -6.31
C MET A 9 18.77 -12.31 -5.93
N GLY A 10 18.38 -11.64 -4.85
CA GLY A 10 18.96 -10.35 -4.44
C GLY A 10 18.62 -9.18 -5.36
N VAL A 11 17.65 -9.34 -6.28
CA VAL A 11 17.20 -8.28 -7.19
C VAL A 11 15.82 -7.77 -6.73
N PRO A 12 15.66 -6.47 -6.45
CA PRO A 12 14.34 -5.90 -6.24
C PRO A 12 13.55 -5.93 -7.54
N VAL A 13 12.31 -6.43 -7.49
CA VAL A 13 11.41 -6.52 -8.66
C VAL A 13 10.15 -5.74 -8.37
N SER A 14 9.98 -4.63 -9.08
CA SER A 14 8.71 -3.91 -9.18
C SER A 14 7.91 -4.45 -10.36
N LEU A 15 6.59 -4.53 -10.21
CA LEU A 15 5.67 -4.94 -11.27
C LEU A 15 4.74 -3.79 -11.65
N SER A 16 4.52 -3.64 -12.96
CA SER A 16 3.47 -2.80 -13.53
C SER A 16 2.56 -3.68 -14.36
N LEU A 17 1.26 -3.66 -14.08
CA LEU A 17 0.26 -4.42 -14.82
C LEU A 17 -0.32 -3.49 -15.88
N SER A 18 0.44 -3.29 -16.96
CA SER A 18 0.08 -2.36 -18.04
C SER A 18 -1.02 -2.88 -18.96
N LEU A 19 -1.40 -4.17 -18.86
CA LEU A 19 -2.35 -4.84 -19.74
C LEU A 19 -3.47 -5.50 -18.95
N GLY A 20 -4.72 -5.13 -19.27
CA GLY A 20 -5.92 -5.78 -18.73
C GLY A 20 -6.40 -5.27 -17.37
N ALA A 21 -5.83 -4.17 -16.87
CA ALA A 21 -6.39 -3.49 -15.71
C ALA A 21 -7.76 -2.89 -16.04
N THR A 22 -8.67 -2.94 -15.08
CA THR A 22 -10.02 -2.35 -15.21
C THR A 22 -9.99 -0.93 -14.63
N CYS A 23 -10.27 0.06 -15.46
CA CYS A 23 -10.22 1.47 -15.12
C CYS A 23 -11.63 2.08 -15.14
N PRO A 24 -12.03 2.83 -14.10
CA PRO A 24 -13.31 3.52 -14.11
C PRO A 24 -13.29 4.76 -15.03
N PHE A 25 -14.38 4.94 -15.76
CA PHE A 25 -14.72 6.13 -16.51
C PHE A 25 -15.99 6.70 -15.90
N ILE A 26 -15.91 7.84 -15.21
CA ILE A 26 -16.99 8.38 -14.38
C ILE A 26 -17.51 9.67 -15.01
N ILE A 27 -18.81 9.73 -15.28
CA ILE A 27 -19.51 10.91 -15.80
C ILE A 27 -20.49 11.43 -14.75
N PHE A 28 -20.21 12.61 -14.21
CA PHE A 28 -21.11 13.34 -13.32
C PHE A 28 -22.12 14.18 -14.10
N GLU A 29 -23.14 14.68 -13.41
CA GLU A 29 -24.24 15.43 -14.02
C GLU A 29 -23.85 16.76 -14.65
N SER A 30 -22.78 17.39 -14.14
CA SER A 30 -22.26 18.66 -14.63
C SER A 30 -21.32 18.52 -15.82
N ALA A 31 -21.01 17.29 -16.26
CA ALA A 31 -20.05 17.05 -17.34
C ALA A 31 -20.54 17.60 -18.69
N ASP A 32 -19.60 18.00 -19.56
CA ASP A 32 -19.86 18.06 -21.00
C ASP A 32 -20.10 16.64 -21.53
N ILE A 33 -21.38 16.29 -21.69
CA ILE A 33 -21.82 14.95 -22.09
C ILE A 33 -21.36 14.60 -23.51
N ASP A 34 -21.29 15.56 -24.42
CA ASP A 34 -20.86 15.29 -25.79
C ASP A 34 -19.38 14.92 -25.84
N SER A 35 -18.53 15.72 -25.18
CA SER A 35 -17.10 15.44 -25.06
C SER A 35 -16.82 14.15 -24.27
N ALA A 36 -17.55 13.91 -23.18
CA ALA A 36 -17.41 12.70 -22.36
C ALA A 36 -17.73 11.44 -23.17
N VAL A 37 -18.84 11.45 -23.93
CA VAL A 37 -19.22 10.31 -24.77
C VAL A 37 -18.22 10.09 -25.90
N ASP A 38 -17.71 11.14 -26.52
CA ASP A 38 -16.67 11.01 -27.55
C ASP A 38 -15.39 10.38 -26.96
N GLY A 39 -15.02 10.78 -25.74
CA GLY A 39 -13.93 10.16 -24.98
C GLY A 39 -14.16 8.68 -24.65
N VAL A 40 -15.39 8.30 -24.25
CA VAL A 40 -15.76 6.89 -24.06
C VAL A 40 -15.57 6.08 -25.34
N ILE A 41 -16.05 6.59 -26.47
CA ILE A 41 -15.99 5.88 -27.76
C ILE A 41 -14.54 5.72 -28.21
N GLU A 42 -13.72 6.76 -28.03
CA GLU A 42 -12.30 6.72 -28.38
C GLU A 42 -11.54 5.68 -27.54
N THR A 43 -11.72 5.70 -26.22
CA THR A 43 -11.02 4.82 -25.27
C THR A 43 -11.46 3.36 -25.34
N ALA A 44 -12.77 3.11 -25.39
CA ALA A 44 -13.30 1.75 -25.32
C ALA A 44 -13.18 0.99 -26.66
N PHE A 45 -13.25 1.70 -27.80
CA PHE A 45 -13.48 1.07 -29.10
C PHE A 45 -12.53 1.50 -30.23
N LYS A 46 -11.81 2.62 -30.14
CA LYS A 46 -10.92 3.08 -31.23
C LYS A 46 -9.43 2.91 -30.92
N LYS A 47 -8.97 3.28 -29.72
CA LYS A 47 -7.58 3.11 -29.30
C LYS A 47 -7.26 1.64 -29.01
N ASN A 48 -5.98 1.30 -29.07
CA ASN A 48 -5.51 -0.02 -28.66
C ASN A 48 -5.79 -0.21 -27.16
N ARG A 49 -6.37 -1.34 -26.78
CA ARG A 49 -6.87 -1.56 -25.41
C ARG A 49 -5.72 -1.92 -24.47
N GLU A 50 -5.06 -0.90 -23.94
CA GLU A 50 -4.11 -1.08 -22.85
C GLU A 50 -4.84 -1.43 -21.54
N CYS A 51 -5.98 -0.77 -21.29
CA CYS A 51 -6.87 -1.06 -20.17
C CYS A 51 -8.31 -1.35 -20.63
N GLN A 52 -9.06 -2.03 -19.78
CA GLN A 52 -10.49 -2.26 -19.93
C GLN A 52 -11.25 -1.20 -19.15
N TRP A 53 -12.24 -0.58 -19.78
CA TRP A 53 -12.99 0.50 -19.16
C TRP A 53 -14.30 -0.01 -18.56
N MET A 54 -14.69 0.59 -17.45
CA MET A 54 -16.01 0.43 -16.83
C MET A 54 -16.63 1.82 -16.73
N LEU A 55 -17.78 2.02 -17.36
CA LEU A 55 -18.45 3.31 -17.44
C LEU A 55 -19.45 3.47 -16.29
N CYS A 56 -19.25 4.49 -15.46
CA CYS A 56 -20.16 4.91 -14.40
C CYS A 56 -20.81 6.23 -14.79
N VAL A 57 -22.14 6.31 -14.77
CA VAL A 57 -22.88 7.52 -15.14
C VAL A 57 -23.85 7.91 -14.04
N GLN A 58 -23.89 9.19 -13.68
CA GLN A 58 -24.87 9.69 -12.72
C GLN A 58 -26.29 9.58 -13.29
N GLU A 59 -27.24 9.09 -12.48
CA GLU A 59 -28.62 8.78 -12.91
C GLU A 59 -29.30 9.98 -13.62
N SER A 60 -29.04 11.21 -13.20
CA SER A 60 -29.63 12.44 -13.77
C SER A 60 -29.27 12.68 -15.24
N VAL A 61 -28.15 12.14 -15.73
CA VAL A 61 -27.70 12.28 -17.12
C VAL A 61 -27.67 10.94 -17.89
N TRP A 62 -28.21 9.87 -17.31
CA TRP A 62 -28.20 8.52 -17.88
C TRP A 62 -28.78 8.47 -19.30
N ASP A 63 -30.01 8.96 -19.49
CA ASP A 63 -30.69 8.90 -20.78
C ASP A 63 -29.95 9.72 -21.85
N SER A 64 -29.39 10.86 -21.45
CA SER A 64 -28.60 11.76 -22.29
C SER A 64 -27.33 11.09 -22.82
N VAL A 65 -26.61 10.37 -21.95
CA VAL A 65 -25.41 9.59 -22.30
C VAL A 65 -25.77 8.40 -23.18
N VAL A 66 -26.78 7.61 -22.80
CA VAL A 66 -27.24 6.43 -23.56
C VAL A 66 -27.68 6.80 -24.97
N ALA A 67 -28.40 7.92 -25.14
CA ALA A 67 -28.81 8.39 -26.46
C ALA A 67 -27.61 8.77 -27.34
N ARG A 68 -26.63 9.50 -26.80
CA ARG A 68 -25.42 9.88 -27.54
C ARG A 68 -24.54 8.68 -27.87
N LEU A 69 -24.40 7.72 -26.95
CA LEU A 69 -23.70 6.46 -27.22
C LEU A 69 -24.31 5.72 -28.40
N LYS A 70 -25.64 5.58 -28.46
CA LYS A 70 -26.34 4.97 -29.60
C LYS A 70 -26.00 5.67 -30.92
N VAL A 71 -25.98 6.99 -30.92
CA VAL A 71 -25.64 7.80 -32.11
C VAL A 71 -24.19 7.60 -32.53
N ARG A 72 -23.22 7.72 -31.62
CA ARG A 72 -21.79 7.55 -31.94
C ARG A 72 -21.42 6.13 -32.34
N MET A 73 -22.12 5.14 -31.77
CA MET A 73 -21.91 3.74 -32.11
C MET A 73 -22.54 3.36 -33.44
N ALA A 74 -23.53 4.09 -33.93
CA ALA A 74 -24.17 3.80 -35.21
C ALA A 74 -23.13 3.77 -36.35
N GLY A 75 -23.06 2.66 -37.08
CA GLY A 75 -22.12 2.48 -38.19
C GLY A 75 -20.69 2.09 -37.81
N MET A 76 -20.40 1.87 -36.52
CA MET A 76 -19.12 1.29 -36.11
C MET A 76 -18.98 -0.16 -36.61
N LYS A 77 -17.78 -0.51 -37.10
CA LYS A 77 -17.48 -1.85 -37.61
C LYS A 77 -17.07 -2.80 -36.47
N SER A 78 -17.34 -4.09 -36.66
CA SER A 78 -16.83 -5.13 -35.76
C SER A 78 -15.30 -5.14 -35.74
N VAL A 79 -14.73 -5.35 -34.55
CA VAL A 79 -13.28 -5.43 -34.32
C VAL A 79 -12.85 -6.88 -34.21
N PRO A 80 -11.62 -7.23 -34.66
CA PRO A 80 -11.08 -8.58 -34.46
C PRO A 80 -10.84 -8.84 -32.96
N LEU A 81 -11.14 -10.06 -32.54
CA LEU A 81 -10.75 -10.62 -31.25
C LEU A 81 -9.31 -11.14 -31.33
N LEU A 82 -8.62 -11.19 -30.19
CA LEU A 82 -7.20 -11.58 -30.14
C LEU A 82 -7.03 -13.08 -30.31
N ALA A 83 -7.92 -13.90 -29.74
CA ALA A 83 -7.90 -15.36 -29.87
C ALA A 83 -9.28 -15.94 -30.28
N GLU A 84 -9.27 -17.09 -30.95
CA GLU A 84 -10.51 -17.79 -31.35
C GLU A 84 -11.38 -18.20 -30.15
N GLY A 85 -10.76 -18.47 -29.00
CA GLY A 85 -11.45 -18.81 -27.75
C GLY A 85 -12.14 -17.62 -27.07
N ASP A 86 -11.69 -16.39 -27.34
CA ASP A 86 -12.21 -15.18 -26.70
C ASP A 86 -13.69 -14.98 -27.01
N ARG A 87 -14.11 -15.36 -28.21
CA ARG A 87 -15.50 -15.22 -28.64
C ARG A 87 -16.47 -15.89 -27.67
N ARG A 88 -16.16 -17.11 -27.22
CA ARG A 88 -17.02 -17.85 -26.29
C ARG A 88 -17.13 -17.12 -24.94
N LEU A 89 -16.05 -16.51 -24.48
CA LEU A 89 -16.03 -15.74 -23.24
C LEU A 89 -16.87 -14.46 -23.37
N VAL A 90 -16.77 -13.79 -24.52
CA VAL A 90 -17.54 -12.58 -24.82
C VAL A 90 -19.04 -12.91 -24.93
N ASP A 91 -19.41 -13.94 -25.69
CA ASP A 91 -20.80 -14.38 -25.84
C ASP A 91 -21.40 -14.79 -24.48
N ALA A 92 -20.65 -15.52 -23.65
CA ALA A 92 -21.07 -15.88 -22.30
C ALA A 92 -21.30 -14.65 -21.41
N ALA A 93 -20.37 -13.67 -21.44
CA ALA A 93 -20.50 -12.44 -20.65
C ALA A 93 -21.72 -11.60 -21.08
N VAL A 94 -21.98 -11.50 -22.38
CA VAL A 94 -23.16 -10.80 -22.92
C VAL A 94 -24.45 -11.51 -22.49
N GLN A 95 -24.51 -12.83 -22.65
CA GLN A 95 -25.68 -13.62 -22.29
C GLN A 95 -25.99 -13.52 -20.79
N GLU A 96 -24.97 -13.62 -19.94
CA GLU A 96 -25.13 -13.48 -18.49
C GLU A 96 -25.63 -12.08 -18.11
N ALA A 97 -25.03 -11.03 -18.69
CA ALA A 97 -25.48 -9.66 -18.44
C ALA A 97 -26.95 -9.47 -18.84
N GLN A 98 -27.39 -10.01 -19.98
CA GLN A 98 -28.79 -9.95 -20.42
C GLN A 98 -29.72 -10.74 -19.47
N GLN A 99 -29.30 -11.91 -18.98
CA GLN A 99 -30.06 -12.68 -17.98
C GLN A 99 -30.23 -11.90 -16.67
N GLN A 100 -29.25 -11.06 -16.32
CA GLN A 100 -29.31 -10.15 -15.17
C GLN A 100 -30.08 -8.85 -15.46
N GLY A 101 -30.67 -8.70 -16.66
CA GLY A 101 -31.51 -7.56 -17.04
C GLY A 101 -30.80 -6.44 -17.80
N ALA A 102 -29.52 -6.62 -18.18
CA ALA A 102 -28.81 -5.61 -18.95
C ALA A 102 -29.35 -5.49 -20.38
N THR A 103 -29.43 -4.25 -20.87
CA THR A 103 -29.80 -3.96 -22.27
C THR A 103 -28.56 -3.70 -23.11
N LEU A 104 -28.56 -4.15 -24.37
CA LEU A 104 -27.40 -4.00 -25.26
C LEU A 104 -27.51 -2.75 -26.13
N ILE A 105 -26.40 -2.03 -26.29
CA ILE A 105 -26.20 -1.09 -27.40
C ILE A 105 -25.13 -1.67 -28.31
N GLN A 106 -25.52 -1.97 -29.54
CA GLN A 106 -24.64 -2.51 -30.58
C GLN A 106 -24.93 -1.84 -31.94
N PRO A 107 -23.92 -1.62 -32.79
CA PRO A 107 -24.12 -1.12 -34.16
C PRO A 107 -24.85 -2.13 -35.06
N CYS A 108 -24.60 -3.41 -34.83
CA CYS A 108 -25.16 -4.53 -35.57
C CYS A 108 -25.14 -5.79 -34.70
N PRO A 109 -25.98 -6.80 -35.01
CA PRO A 109 -25.91 -8.10 -34.34
C PRO A 109 -24.53 -8.75 -34.50
N PRO A 110 -24.03 -9.49 -33.51
CA PRO A 110 -22.77 -10.21 -33.64
C PRO A 110 -22.88 -11.24 -34.79
N PRO A 111 -21.86 -11.36 -35.68
CA PRO A 111 -21.85 -12.36 -36.74
C PRO A 111 -22.04 -13.77 -36.16
N SER A 112 -22.68 -14.71 -36.85
CA SER A 112 -22.89 -16.07 -36.30
C SER A 112 -21.59 -16.86 -36.07
N SER A 113 -20.53 -16.51 -36.80
CA SER A 113 -19.20 -17.11 -36.69
C SER A 113 -18.13 -16.11 -37.15
N GLY A 114 -16.89 -16.39 -36.78
CA GLY A 114 -15.73 -15.60 -37.21
C GLY A 114 -15.06 -14.81 -36.08
N PRO A 115 -13.86 -14.28 -36.35
CA PRO A 115 -12.98 -13.70 -35.34
C PRO A 115 -13.35 -12.26 -34.97
N THR A 116 -14.50 -11.73 -35.39
CA THR A 116 -14.88 -10.33 -35.16
C THR A 116 -16.10 -10.21 -34.26
N TYR A 117 -16.13 -9.14 -33.46
CA TYR A 117 -17.23 -8.83 -32.56
C TYR A 117 -17.60 -7.34 -32.63
N PRO A 118 -18.90 -6.97 -32.63
CA PRO A 118 -19.31 -5.58 -32.65
C PRO A 118 -19.00 -4.88 -31.31
N PRO A 119 -18.60 -3.59 -31.32
CA PRO A 119 -18.63 -2.74 -30.13
C PRO A 119 -19.95 -2.87 -29.37
N THR A 120 -19.88 -3.24 -28.09
CA THR A 120 -21.06 -3.59 -27.29
C THR A 120 -21.01 -2.87 -25.96
N VAL A 121 -22.04 -2.08 -25.66
CA VAL A 121 -22.25 -1.52 -24.31
C VAL A 121 -23.31 -2.35 -23.60
N LEU A 122 -23.01 -2.78 -22.37
CA LEU A 122 -23.90 -3.53 -21.49
C LEU A 122 -24.52 -2.54 -20.50
N CYS A 123 -25.71 -2.03 -20.78
CA CYS A 123 -26.34 -1.00 -19.95
C CYS A 123 -27.11 -1.59 -18.79
N GLY A 124 -26.95 -1.00 -17.61
CA GLY A 124 -27.70 -1.38 -16.41
C GLY A 124 -27.15 -2.64 -15.74
N VAL A 125 -25.86 -2.92 -15.91
CA VAL A 125 -25.20 -4.04 -15.23
C VAL A 125 -25.01 -3.73 -13.74
N ALA A 126 -25.23 -4.74 -12.90
CA ALA A 126 -24.95 -4.63 -11.47
C ALA A 126 -23.43 -4.58 -11.20
N PRO A 127 -22.96 -3.89 -10.14
CA PRO A 127 -21.54 -3.87 -9.77
C PRO A 127 -20.91 -5.24 -9.53
N SER A 128 -21.71 -6.22 -9.10
CA SER A 128 -21.28 -7.60 -8.87
C SER A 128 -21.29 -8.49 -10.12
N CYS A 129 -21.69 -7.95 -11.28
CA CYS A 129 -21.73 -8.72 -12.54
C CYS A 129 -20.31 -9.17 -12.94
N PRO A 130 -20.09 -10.42 -13.38
CA PRO A 130 -18.76 -10.90 -13.76
C PRO A 130 -18.09 -10.05 -14.83
N CYS A 131 -18.83 -9.47 -15.78
CA CYS A 131 -18.26 -8.60 -16.80
C CYS A 131 -17.69 -7.28 -16.23
N VAL A 132 -18.08 -6.88 -15.03
CA VAL A 132 -17.56 -5.72 -14.28
C VAL A 132 -16.35 -6.12 -13.44
N VAL A 133 -16.43 -7.25 -12.74
CA VAL A 133 -15.38 -7.73 -11.82
C VAL A 133 -14.20 -8.33 -12.56
N THR A 134 -14.46 -9.08 -13.63
CA THR A 134 -13.47 -9.79 -14.46
C THR A 134 -13.83 -9.60 -15.93
N PRO A 135 -13.41 -8.48 -16.55
CA PRO A 135 -13.94 -8.10 -17.85
C PRO A 135 -13.43 -9.01 -18.96
N SER A 136 -14.32 -9.36 -19.89
CA SER A 136 -14.02 -10.26 -21.00
C SER A 136 -13.01 -9.64 -22.00
N PRO A 137 -12.25 -10.44 -22.76
CA PRO A 137 -11.26 -9.95 -23.74
C PRO A 137 -11.85 -9.25 -24.98
N GLY A 138 -13.18 -9.12 -25.08
CA GLY A 138 -13.86 -8.52 -26.23
C GLY A 138 -14.16 -7.03 -26.13
N PRO A 139 -14.82 -6.47 -27.15
CA PRO A 139 -15.25 -5.07 -27.18
C PRO A 139 -16.50 -4.82 -26.35
N LEU A 140 -16.45 -5.17 -25.07
CA LEU A 140 -17.52 -4.96 -24.12
C LEU A 140 -17.20 -3.76 -23.22
N LEU A 141 -18.18 -2.87 -23.06
CA LEU A 141 -18.13 -1.77 -22.10
C LEU A 141 -19.31 -1.93 -21.12
N PRO A 142 -19.06 -2.35 -19.87
CA PRO A 142 -20.07 -2.33 -18.83
C PRO A 142 -20.45 -0.88 -18.49
N LEU A 143 -21.75 -0.59 -18.44
CA LEU A 143 -22.31 0.71 -18.08
C LEU A 143 -23.20 0.57 -16.83
N LEU A 144 -22.77 1.23 -15.75
CA LEU A 144 -23.40 1.28 -14.43
C LEU A 144 -23.91 2.69 -14.14
N SER A 145 -24.97 2.79 -13.34
CA SER A 145 -25.46 4.06 -12.81
C SER A 145 -25.06 4.26 -11.35
N PHE A 146 -25.01 5.53 -10.92
CA PHE A 146 -24.90 5.93 -9.51
C PHE A 146 -25.71 7.18 -9.23
N ARG A 147 -26.05 7.42 -7.96
CA ARG A 147 -26.90 8.54 -7.52
C ARG A 147 -26.11 9.70 -6.96
N SER A 148 -25.10 9.40 -6.16
CA SER A 148 -24.34 10.40 -5.41
C SER A 148 -22.86 10.38 -5.74
N HIS A 149 -22.16 11.50 -5.48
CA HIS A 149 -20.71 11.59 -5.69
C HIS A 149 -19.94 10.49 -4.94
N GLY A 150 -20.33 10.22 -3.68
CA GLY A 150 -19.70 9.17 -2.88
C GLY A 150 -19.92 7.76 -3.42
N GLU A 151 -21.09 7.50 -4.01
CA GLU A 151 -21.38 6.22 -4.67
C GLU A 151 -20.54 6.05 -5.95
N GLY A 152 -20.43 7.10 -6.77
CA GLY A 152 -19.57 7.09 -7.96
C GLY A 152 -18.11 6.78 -7.63
N ILE A 153 -17.56 7.36 -6.55
CA ILE A 153 -16.22 7.05 -6.04
C ILE A 153 -16.15 5.60 -5.54
N THR A 154 -17.18 5.12 -4.85
CA THR A 154 -17.23 3.74 -4.34
C THR A 154 -17.21 2.72 -5.49
N LEU A 155 -17.99 2.97 -6.55
CA LEU A 155 -17.97 2.16 -7.77
C LEU A 155 -16.62 2.24 -8.48
N GLY A 156 -16.04 3.43 -8.61
CA GLY A 156 -14.70 3.61 -9.19
C GLY A 156 -13.62 2.82 -8.45
N ASN A 157 -13.76 2.70 -7.12
CA ASN A 157 -12.85 1.95 -6.27
C ASN A 157 -13.17 0.45 -6.16
N HIS A 158 -14.26 -0.03 -6.75
CA HIS A 158 -14.71 -1.42 -6.63
C HIS A 158 -13.75 -2.42 -7.32
N SER A 159 -13.03 -1.98 -8.36
CA SER A 159 -12.07 -2.85 -9.04
C SER A 159 -10.91 -3.27 -8.11
N PRO A 160 -10.42 -4.52 -8.22
CA PRO A 160 -9.14 -4.91 -7.60
C PRO A 160 -7.95 -4.16 -8.21
N HIS A 161 -8.14 -3.60 -9.41
CA HIS A 161 -7.16 -2.79 -10.12
C HIS A 161 -7.20 -1.31 -9.68
N GLY A 162 -6.08 -0.64 -9.86
CA GLY A 162 -5.85 0.75 -9.47
C GLY A 162 -4.89 1.48 -10.40
N GLN A 163 -5.01 1.27 -11.71
CA GLN A 163 -4.09 1.88 -12.67
C GLN A 163 -4.45 3.35 -12.94
N ALA A 164 -5.62 3.59 -13.52
CA ALA A 164 -6.06 4.93 -13.88
C ALA A 164 -7.57 5.12 -13.81
N ALA A 165 -8.03 6.37 -13.83
CA ALA A 165 -9.44 6.75 -13.93
C ALA A 165 -9.61 7.94 -14.88
N SER A 166 -10.74 7.99 -15.57
CA SER A 166 -11.18 9.17 -16.32
C SER A 166 -12.41 9.75 -15.63
N LEU A 167 -12.39 11.05 -15.36
CA LEU A 167 -13.39 11.75 -14.55
C LEU A 167 -13.95 12.93 -15.33
N TRP A 168 -15.27 13.01 -15.51
CA TRP A 168 -15.92 14.06 -16.29
C TRP A 168 -16.88 14.87 -15.42
N THR A 169 -16.62 16.16 -15.32
CA THR A 169 -17.38 17.16 -14.55
C THR A 169 -16.86 18.57 -14.89
N GLU A 170 -17.74 19.54 -15.04
CA GLU A 170 -17.34 20.97 -15.15
C GLU A 170 -17.13 21.62 -13.76
N ASP A 171 -17.47 20.92 -12.68
CA ASP A 171 -17.18 21.36 -11.31
C ASP A 171 -15.76 20.93 -10.89
N LEU A 172 -14.86 21.91 -10.80
CA LEU A 172 -13.47 21.74 -10.38
C LEU A 172 -13.33 21.21 -8.95
N THR A 173 -14.22 21.60 -8.03
CA THR A 173 -14.17 21.14 -6.64
C THR A 173 -14.46 19.65 -6.58
N LEU A 174 -15.53 19.22 -7.25
CA LEU A 174 -15.88 17.81 -7.39
C LEU A 174 -14.77 17.02 -8.09
N ALA A 175 -14.16 17.59 -9.14
CA ALA A 175 -13.06 16.96 -9.85
C ALA A 175 -11.89 16.61 -8.92
N LEU A 176 -11.42 17.60 -8.16
CA LEU A 176 -10.27 17.46 -7.26
C LEU A 176 -10.58 16.53 -6.07
N GLU A 177 -11.78 16.61 -5.48
CA GLU A 177 -12.20 15.74 -4.39
C GLU A 177 -12.33 14.28 -4.82
N ALA A 178 -12.93 14.03 -5.99
CA ALA A 178 -13.06 12.70 -6.56
C ALA A 178 -11.70 12.13 -6.95
N ALA A 179 -10.84 12.92 -7.62
CA ALA A 179 -9.49 12.50 -7.99
C ALA A 179 -8.65 12.07 -6.78
N LYS A 180 -8.73 12.82 -5.67
CA LYS A 180 -8.07 12.46 -4.41
C LYS A 180 -8.64 11.17 -3.80
N SER A 181 -9.93 10.93 -3.92
CA SER A 181 -10.62 9.81 -3.27
C SER A 181 -10.56 8.49 -4.05
N LEU A 182 -10.28 8.54 -5.35
CA LEU A 182 -10.09 7.35 -6.18
C LEU A 182 -8.75 6.66 -5.86
N SER A 183 -8.76 5.35 -5.69
CA SER A 183 -7.59 4.51 -5.38
C SER A 183 -6.92 4.03 -6.66
N VAL A 184 -6.42 4.99 -7.45
CA VAL A 184 -5.74 4.80 -8.72
C VAL A 184 -4.49 5.66 -8.78
N GLY A 185 -3.45 5.27 -9.52
CA GLY A 185 -2.25 6.09 -9.65
C GLY A 185 -2.33 7.18 -10.71
N SER A 186 -3.35 7.21 -11.55
CA SER A 186 -3.57 8.31 -12.51
C SER A 186 -5.05 8.69 -12.62
N VAL A 187 -5.34 9.98 -12.63
CA VAL A 187 -6.70 10.52 -12.85
C VAL A 187 -6.64 11.56 -13.94
N TRP A 188 -7.46 11.39 -14.97
CA TRP A 188 -7.63 12.33 -16.06
C TRP A 188 -8.97 13.05 -15.90
N VAL A 189 -8.95 14.34 -15.60
CA VAL A 189 -10.16 15.18 -15.50
C VAL A 189 -10.51 15.69 -16.89
N ASN A 190 -11.76 15.52 -17.32
CA ASN A 190 -12.29 15.92 -18.63
C ASN A 190 -11.41 15.47 -19.82
N SER A 191 -10.72 14.34 -19.66
CA SER A 191 -9.87 13.72 -20.67
C SER A 191 -9.61 12.26 -20.34
N HIS A 192 -8.77 11.62 -21.13
CA HIS A 192 -8.43 10.22 -20.97
C HIS A 192 -7.06 9.92 -21.60
N SER A 193 -6.39 8.87 -21.11
CA SER A 193 -5.19 8.28 -21.72
C SER A 193 -4.08 9.30 -22.05
N VAL A 194 -3.92 10.33 -21.23
CA VAL A 194 -2.83 11.30 -21.39
C VAL A 194 -1.54 10.68 -20.88
N MET A 195 -0.53 10.64 -21.75
CA MET A 195 0.76 10.02 -21.49
C MET A 195 1.87 11.02 -21.85
N ASP A 196 2.80 11.24 -20.92
CA ASP A 196 3.99 12.04 -21.14
C ASP A 196 5.15 11.46 -20.30
N PRO A 197 6.39 11.39 -20.81
CA PRO A 197 7.52 10.83 -20.07
C PRO A 197 7.83 11.52 -18.75
N SER A 198 7.39 12.77 -18.57
CA SER A 198 7.56 13.55 -17.35
C SER A 198 6.51 13.23 -16.29
N LEU A 199 5.42 12.55 -16.64
CA LEU A 199 4.35 12.18 -15.72
C LEU A 199 4.65 10.84 -15.05
N PRO A 200 4.65 10.78 -13.71
CA PRO A 200 4.78 9.51 -13.02
C PRO A 200 3.47 8.70 -13.13
N LEU A 201 3.61 7.46 -13.54
CA LEU A 201 2.54 6.48 -13.68
C LEU A 201 2.78 5.39 -12.65
N SER A 202 1.95 5.37 -11.61
CA SER A 202 2.05 4.37 -10.54
C SER A 202 0.87 3.40 -10.59
N GLY A 203 1.13 2.11 -10.40
CA GLY A 203 0.06 1.14 -10.15
C GLY A 203 -0.37 1.19 -8.69
N HIS A 204 -1.67 1.22 -8.42
CA HIS A 204 -2.23 0.97 -7.09
C HIS A 204 -2.87 -0.42 -7.03
N LYS A 205 -3.06 -0.96 -5.82
CA LYS A 205 -3.70 -2.27 -5.56
C LYS A 205 -3.01 -3.40 -6.36
N GLU A 206 -3.76 -4.18 -7.14
CA GLU A 206 -3.22 -5.27 -7.95
C GLU A 206 -2.64 -4.80 -9.30
N SER A 207 -2.77 -3.51 -9.65
CA SER A 207 -2.20 -2.98 -10.90
C SER A 207 -0.68 -2.80 -10.87
N GLY A 208 -0.04 -2.99 -9.71
CA GLY A 208 1.41 -2.91 -9.61
C GLY A 208 1.88 -2.18 -8.37
N ASN A 209 3.21 -2.11 -8.24
CA ASN A 209 3.94 -1.29 -7.28
C ASN A 209 5.07 -0.49 -7.96
N CYS A 210 5.15 -0.54 -9.30
CA CYS A 210 6.08 0.24 -10.11
C CYS A 210 5.60 1.70 -10.26
N ILE A 211 6.57 2.61 -10.44
CA ILE A 211 6.36 4.00 -10.80
C ILE A 211 7.18 4.31 -12.07
N ASP A 212 6.53 4.42 -13.21
CA ASP A 212 7.21 4.72 -14.47
C ASP A 212 7.09 6.20 -14.83
N GLY A 213 8.12 6.79 -15.45
CA GLY A 213 8.10 8.20 -15.84
C GLY A 213 8.33 9.20 -14.71
N GLY A 214 8.57 10.45 -15.09
CA GLY A 214 8.91 11.53 -14.18
C GLY A 214 10.26 11.34 -13.48
N LYS A 215 10.56 12.23 -12.52
CA LYS A 215 11.73 12.07 -11.66
C LYS A 215 11.52 10.93 -10.67
N GLU A 216 10.27 10.74 -10.27
CA GLU A 216 9.81 9.73 -9.33
C GLU A 216 10.16 8.32 -9.82
N GLY A 217 9.95 8.04 -11.11
CA GLY A 217 10.29 6.74 -11.68
C GLY A 217 11.80 6.47 -11.78
N LEU A 218 12.63 7.51 -11.89
CA LEU A 218 14.09 7.35 -11.89
C LEU A 218 14.60 6.76 -10.58
N PHE A 219 13.98 7.08 -9.44
CA PHE A 219 14.41 6.58 -8.14
C PHE A 219 14.33 5.05 -8.01
N GLN A 220 13.52 4.37 -8.82
CA GLN A 220 13.50 2.91 -8.84
C GLN A 220 14.79 2.29 -9.40
N PHE A 221 15.54 3.06 -10.19
CA PHE A 221 16.81 2.64 -10.78
C PHE A 221 18.01 3.15 -9.99
N LEU A 222 17.77 3.88 -8.89
CA LEU A 222 18.79 4.43 -8.02
C LEU A 222 18.85 3.67 -6.70
N ARG A 223 20.02 3.70 -6.09
CA ARG A 223 20.23 3.26 -4.70
C ARG A 223 21.01 4.35 -3.96
N PRO A 224 20.82 4.52 -2.65
CA PRO A 224 21.68 5.39 -1.86
C PRO A 224 23.14 4.99 -2.04
N SER A 225 24.03 5.97 -2.19
CA SER A 225 25.48 5.73 -2.35
C SER A 225 26.10 5.03 -1.14
N SER A 226 25.50 5.21 0.04
CA SER A 226 25.89 4.57 1.30
C SER A 226 25.35 3.14 1.46
N SER A 227 24.51 2.65 0.55
CA SER A 227 23.96 1.29 0.67
C SER A 227 24.99 0.23 0.30
N PRO A 228 25.04 -0.90 1.02
CA PRO A 228 25.89 -2.02 0.65
C PRO A 228 25.54 -2.53 -0.76
N PRO A 229 26.50 -3.15 -1.46
CA PRO A 229 26.23 -3.77 -2.75
C PRO A 229 25.18 -4.87 -2.62
N LEU A 230 24.26 -4.97 -3.59
CA LEU A 230 23.28 -6.06 -3.59
C LEU A 230 24.03 -7.39 -3.68
N PRO A 231 23.88 -8.28 -2.68
CA PRO A 231 24.45 -9.60 -2.79
C PRO A 231 23.73 -10.32 -3.94
N ARG A 232 24.49 -10.72 -4.97
CA ARG A 232 23.99 -11.70 -5.95
C ARG A 232 24.02 -13.05 -5.25
N SER A 233 22.96 -13.37 -4.51
CA SER A 233 22.81 -14.66 -3.85
C SER A 233 22.07 -15.65 -4.77
N SER A 234 22.42 -16.92 -4.64
CA SER A 234 21.56 -18.00 -5.11
C SER A 234 20.37 -18.12 -4.15
N PRO A 235 19.14 -18.33 -4.66
CA PRO A 235 17.98 -18.58 -3.82
C PRO A 235 18.25 -19.72 -2.83
N ALA A 236 17.92 -19.49 -1.55
CA ALA A 236 18.00 -20.53 -0.53
C ALA A 236 16.94 -21.61 -0.77
N SER A 237 17.20 -22.83 -0.30
CA SER A 237 16.24 -23.94 -0.37
C SER A 237 15.15 -23.76 0.71
N VAL A 238 14.16 -22.92 0.43
CA VAL A 238 13.06 -22.61 1.36
C VAL A 238 11.80 -23.40 1.02
N ASP A 239 11.26 -24.16 1.99
CA ASP A 239 9.89 -24.68 1.91
C ASP A 239 8.90 -23.58 2.32
N TYR A 240 8.39 -22.85 1.33
CA TYR A 240 7.47 -21.73 1.55
C TYR A 240 6.21 -22.10 2.33
N SER A 241 5.80 -23.38 2.32
CA SER A 241 4.62 -23.83 3.06
C SER A 241 4.85 -23.96 4.56
N LYS A 242 6.11 -24.12 4.98
CA LYS A 242 6.51 -24.31 6.38
C LYS A 242 7.17 -23.08 7.00
N PHE A 243 7.52 -22.07 6.21
CA PHE A 243 8.11 -20.83 6.73
C PHE A 243 7.23 -20.22 7.82
N GLY A 244 7.81 -19.87 8.98
CA GLY A 244 7.06 -19.30 10.10
C GLY A 244 6.08 -20.22 10.82
N THR A 245 6.05 -21.53 10.50
CA THR A 245 5.13 -22.50 11.15
C THR A 245 5.76 -23.23 12.34
N ALA A 246 7.07 -23.07 12.55
CA ALA A 246 7.77 -23.66 13.68
C ALA A 246 7.20 -23.10 15.00
N ALA A 247 6.93 -23.98 15.95
CA ALA A 247 6.51 -23.55 17.29
C ALA A 247 7.67 -22.81 17.97
N SER A 248 7.36 -21.67 18.60
CA SER A 248 8.29 -20.99 19.49
C SER A 248 8.80 -21.99 20.54
N ALA A 249 10.11 -22.16 20.63
CA ALA A 249 10.71 -23.06 21.62
C ALA A 249 10.34 -22.55 23.02
N ALA A 250 9.73 -23.41 23.83
CA ALA A 250 9.47 -23.11 25.23
C ALA A 250 10.83 -23.08 25.97
N ILE A 251 11.31 -21.89 26.29
CA ILE A 251 12.51 -21.74 27.12
C ILE A 251 12.08 -21.95 28.57
N ILE A 252 12.48 -23.08 29.15
CA ILE A 252 12.35 -23.37 30.58
C ILE A 252 13.61 -22.79 31.25
N PRO A 253 13.51 -21.78 32.12
CA PRO A 253 14.69 -21.20 32.76
C PRO A 253 15.40 -22.22 33.64
N GLU A 254 16.69 -22.47 33.40
CA GLU A 254 17.52 -23.25 34.32
C GLU A 254 17.95 -22.35 35.50
N GLY A 255 17.31 -22.52 36.65
CA GLY A 255 17.73 -21.91 37.92
C GLY A 255 17.06 -20.58 38.26
N SER A 256 16.28 -20.58 39.34
CA SER A 256 15.71 -19.38 39.95
C SER A 256 16.76 -18.66 40.80
N ASN A 257 17.50 -17.71 40.24
CA ASN A 257 18.26 -16.77 41.06
C ASN A 257 17.29 -15.75 41.67
N SER A 258 17.12 -15.84 42.98
CA SER A 258 16.01 -15.31 43.78
C SER A 258 16.25 -13.89 44.31
N SER A 259 16.26 -12.86 43.44
CA SER A 259 16.26 -11.46 43.94
C SER A 259 15.22 -10.53 43.30
N SER A 260 14.63 -10.85 42.14
CA SER A 260 13.45 -10.13 41.64
C SER A 260 12.58 -11.03 40.75
N THR A 261 11.26 -10.95 40.90
CA THR A 261 10.31 -11.63 40.00
C THR A 261 10.35 -10.97 38.62
N PRO A 262 10.56 -11.73 37.52
CA PRO A 262 10.61 -11.16 36.18
C PRO A 262 9.31 -10.42 35.83
N ARG A 263 9.43 -9.24 35.20
CA ARG A 263 8.28 -8.41 34.82
C ARG A 263 7.54 -9.04 33.64
N SER A 264 6.21 -9.01 33.66
CA SER A 264 5.38 -9.40 32.50
C SER A 264 4.93 -8.16 31.74
N TYR A 265 5.19 -8.13 30.44
CA TYR A 265 4.78 -7.07 29.52
C TYR A 265 3.53 -7.46 28.74
N LEU A 266 2.88 -6.44 28.18
CA LEU A 266 1.74 -6.56 27.29
C LEU A 266 2.11 -5.97 25.92
N GLN A 267 1.50 -6.48 24.87
CA GLN A 267 1.63 -5.92 23.51
C GLN A 267 0.64 -4.77 23.33
N TYR A 268 0.71 -4.01 22.22
CA TYR A 268 -0.13 -2.82 22.01
C TYR A 268 -0.94 -2.93 20.72
N VAL A 269 -2.26 -2.94 20.84
CA VAL A 269 -3.19 -3.07 19.71
C VAL A 269 -4.36 -2.11 19.90
N GLY A 270 -4.65 -1.31 18.87
CA GLY A 270 -5.84 -0.44 18.86
C GLY A 270 -5.86 0.60 19.98
N GLY A 271 -4.69 1.09 20.41
CA GLY A 271 -4.61 2.08 21.48
C GLY A 271 -4.56 1.50 22.90
N LYS A 272 -4.49 0.18 23.05
CA LYS A 272 -4.57 -0.49 24.36
C LYS A 272 -3.50 -1.56 24.50
N GLN A 273 -3.03 -1.73 25.74
CA GLN A 273 -2.23 -2.88 26.12
C GLN A 273 -3.11 -4.13 26.19
N CYS A 274 -2.64 -5.23 25.60
CA CYS A 274 -3.33 -6.51 25.61
C CYS A 274 -2.36 -7.69 25.76
N LYS A 275 -2.89 -8.86 26.12
CA LYS A 275 -2.15 -10.13 26.07
C LYS A 275 -2.14 -10.65 24.63
N SER A 276 -1.31 -11.64 24.36
CA SER A 276 -1.44 -12.44 23.13
C SER A 276 -2.78 -13.17 23.14
N GLU A 277 -3.38 -13.31 21.97
CA GLU A 277 -4.62 -14.06 21.80
C GLU A 277 -4.48 -15.55 22.15
N SER A 278 -3.28 -16.10 22.00
CA SER A 278 -2.92 -17.46 22.43
C SER A 278 -2.81 -17.58 23.95
N GLY A 279 -2.58 -16.47 24.67
CA GLY A 279 -2.17 -16.46 26.07
C GLY A 279 -0.71 -16.86 26.31
N SER A 280 0.02 -17.22 25.25
CA SER A 280 1.43 -17.63 25.33
C SER A 280 2.36 -16.43 25.54
N SER A 281 3.47 -16.67 26.23
CA SER A 281 4.52 -15.67 26.46
C SER A 281 5.90 -16.31 26.31
N VAL A 282 6.87 -15.54 25.81
CA VAL A 282 8.27 -15.93 25.67
C VAL A 282 9.10 -15.16 26.69
N CYS A 283 10.13 -15.80 27.24
CA CYS A 283 11.06 -15.13 28.14
C CYS A 283 12.05 -14.25 27.36
N VAL A 284 12.35 -13.11 27.94
CA VAL A 284 13.37 -12.18 27.46
C VAL A 284 14.61 -12.33 28.33
N LEU A 285 15.75 -12.56 27.69
CA LEU A 285 17.01 -12.82 28.38
C LEU A 285 17.88 -11.57 28.43
N ALA A 286 18.63 -11.42 29.53
CA ALA A 286 19.75 -10.50 29.64
C ALA A 286 20.94 -11.01 28.81
N PRO A 287 21.94 -10.16 28.51
CA PRO A 287 23.20 -10.60 27.88
C PRO A 287 23.88 -11.76 28.64
N GLY A 288 23.71 -11.82 29.97
CA GLY A 288 24.21 -12.91 30.83
C GLY A 288 23.30 -14.14 30.94
N GLY A 289 22.23 -14.24 30.15
CA GLY A 289 21.32 -15.40 30.11
C GLY A 289 20.23 -15.43 31.20
N ALA A 290 20.25 -14.50 32.16
CA ALA A 290 19.20 -14.39 33.18
C ALA A 290 17.88 -13.91 32.57
N VAL A 291 16.74 -14.40 33.08
CA VAL A 291 15.41 -13.96 32.63
C VAL A 291 15.13 -12.56 33.17
N LEU A 292 15.01 -11.57 32.28
CA LEU A 292 14.64 -10.19 32.61
C LEU A 292 13.13 -10.02 32.71
N ALA A 293 12.39 -10.59 31.76
CA ALA A 293 10.97 -10.34 31.59
C ALA A 293 10.28 -11.44 30.77
N TYR A 294 8.95 -11.36 30.72
CA TYR A 294 8.11 -12.15 29.81
C TYR A 294 7.36 -11.21 28.87
N CYS A 295 7.43 -11.48 27.56
CA CYS A 295 6.66 -10.76 26.54
C CYS A 295 5.61 -11.69 25.91
N PRO A 296 4.49 -11.16 25.40
CA PRO A 296 3.50 -11.97 24.69
C PRO A 296 4.08 -12.62 23.43
N ASP A 297 3.70 -13.87 23.17
CA ASP A 297 3.98 -14.55 21.90
C ASP A 297 2.77 -14.39 20.97
N GLY A 298 2.76 -13.26 20.27
CA GLY A 298 1.73 -12.88 19.32
C GLY A 298 1.79 -13.74 18.06
N GLY A 299 0.61 -14.03 17.50
CA GLY A 299 0.48 -14.81 16.28
C GLY A 299 -0.43 -14.16 15.25
N ARG A 300 -0.94 -14.98 14.32
CA ARG A 300 -1.79 -14.53 13.21
C ARG A 300 -3.04 -13.76 13.66
N LYS A 301 -3.63 -14.12 14.80
CA LYS A 301 -4.86 -13.47 15.30
C LYS A 301 -4.56 -12.08 15.87
N ASP A 302 -3.42 -11.92 16.54
CA ASP A 302 -2.95 -10.61 17.02
C ASP A 302 -2.68 -9.65 15.83
N VAL A 303 -2.03 -10.16 14.77
CA VAL A 303 -1.82 -9.39 13.53
C VAL A 303 -3.17 -8.98 12.91
N ARG A 304 -4.14 -9.89 12.84
CA ARG A 304 -5.49 -9.56 12.35
C ARG A 304 -6.13 -8.45 13.18
N ASN A 305 -6.10 -8.55 14.50
CA ASN A 305 -6.69 -7.55 15.39
C ASN A 305 -6.01 -6.18 15.22
N ALA A 306 -4.69 -6.14 15.07
CA ALA A 306 -3.93 -4.92 14.79
C ALA A 306 -4.29 -4.30 13.45
N VAL A 307 -4.42 -5.12 12.40
CA VAL A 307 -4.83 -4.63 11.08
C VAL A 307 -6.28 -4.15 11.08
N GLU A 308 -7.20 -4.84 11.76
CA GLU A 308 -8.59 -4.38 11.92
C GLU A 308 -8.69 -3.04 12.66
N ALA A 309 -7.84 -2.81 13.67
CA ALA A 309 -7.74 -1.52 14.33
C ALA A 309 -7.18 -0.45 13.38
N ALA A 310 -6.12 -0.76 12.65
CA ALA A 310 -5.47 0.15 11.71
C ALA A 310 -6.43 0.60 10.59
N ILE A 311 -7.18 -0.31 9.98
CA ILE A 311 -8.12 -0.01 8.87
C ILE A 311 -9.18 1.00 9.28
N LYS A 312 -9.66 0.93 10.53
CA LYS A 312 -10.72 1.81 11.04
C LYS A 312 -10.24 3.26 11.18
N VAL A 313 -8.95 3.47 11.48
CA VAL A 313 -8.41 4.79 11.83
C VAL A 313 -7.53 5.40 10.74
N GLN A 314 -6.86 4.58 9.93
CA GLN A 314 -5.90 5.04 8.92
C GLN A 314 -6.51 6.00 7.89
N PRO A 315 -7.73 5.79 7.35
CA PRO A 315 -8.33 6.75 6.42
C PRO A 315 -8.57 8.12 7.06
N GLY A 316 -8.93 8.17 8.34
CA GLY A 316 -9.07 9.41 9.09
C GLY A 316 -7.73 10.07 9.37
N TRP A 317 -6.71 9.28 9.69
CA TRP A 317 -5.33 9.75 9.90
C TRP A 317 -4.72 10.35 8.62
N MET A 318 -4.89 9.69 7.47
CA MET A 318 -4.48 10.19 6.16
C MET A 318 -5.16 11.52 5.82
N LYS A 319 -6.43 11.70 6.18
CA LYS A 319 -7.19 12.94 5.95
C LYS A 319 -6.77 14.10 6.85
N LYS A 320 -6.12 13.85 8.00
CA LYS A 320 -5.59 14.95 8.83
C LYS A 320 -4.61 15.78 8.02
N SER A 321 -4.57 17.08 8.28
CA SER A 321 -3.58 17.96 7.66
C SER A 321 -2.17 17.52 8.05
N PRO A 322 -1.16 17.73 7.17
CA PRO A 322 0.23 17.46 7.51
C PRO A 322 0.68 18.13 8.82
N VAL A 323 0.24 19.37 9.06
CA VAL A 323 0.50 20.11 10.31
C VAL A 323 -0.09 19.42 11.54
N ALA A 324 -1.32 18.88 11.45
CA ALA A 324 -1.92 18.16 12.56
C ALA A 324 -1.18 16.84 12.85
N ARG A 325 -0.65 16.17 11.82
CA ARG A 325 0.21 14.98 12.01
C ARG A 325 1.56 15.35 12.62
N ALA A 326 2.15 16.47 12.20
CA ALA A 326 3.38 17.03 12.79
C ALA A 326 3.22 17.29 14.28
N GLN A 327 2.12 17.93 14.70
CA GLN A 327 1.82 18.19 16.11
C GLN A 327 1.77 16.91 16.95
N SER A 328 1.15 15.84 16.43
CA SER A 328 1.15 14.55 17.13
C SER A 328 2.55 13.94 17.26
N LEU A 329 3.43 14.11 16.26
CA LEU A 329 4.81 13.64 16.35
C LEU A 329 5.67 14.49 17.30
N PHE A 330 5.46 15.81 17.35
CA PHE A 330 6.08 16.67 18.36
C PHE A 330 5.66 16.26 19.78
N SER A 331 4.36 16.06 20.02
CA SER A 331 3.83 15.55 21.30
C SER A 331 4.42 14.18 21.67
N LEU A 332 4.62 13.29 20.68
CA LEU A 332 5.30 12.01 20.88
C LEU A 332 6.77 12.18 21.29
N ALA A 333 7.50 13.12 20.67
CA ALA A 333 8.90 13.43 21.01
C ALA A 333 9.02 13.99 22.44
N GLU A 334 8.15 14.94 22.82
CA GLU A 334 8.10 15.51 24.16
C GLU A 334 7.81 14.43 25.21
N THR A 335 6.88 13.52 24.92
CA THR A 335 6.56 12.40 25.81
C THR A 335 7.73 11.42 25.96
N LEU A 336 8.48 11.17 24.88
CA LEU A 336 9.68 10.32 24.93
C LEU A 336 10.78 10.97 25.76
N GLU A 337 10.98 12.29 25.63
CA GLU A 337 11.94 13.05 26.45
C GLU A 337 11.61 12.93 27.95
N LEU A 338 10.33 13.04 28.33
CA LEU A 338 9.90 12.87 29.72
C LEU A 338 10.22 11.47 30.29
N LYS A 339 10.33 10.46 29.42
CA LYS A 339 10.64 9.07 29.78
C LYS A 339 12.06 8.64 29.41
N ARG A 340 12.92 9.58 29.01
CA ARG A 340 14.27 9.31 28.49
C ARG A 340 15.09 8.39 29.40
N ARG A 341 15.10 8.68 30.70
CA ARG A 341 15.84 7.90 31.70
C ARG A 341 15.35 6.45 31.81
N ASP A 342 14.03 6.24 31.85
CA ASP A 342 13.45 4.90 31.97
C ASP A 342 13.75 4.07 30.70
N MET A 343 13.69 4.72 29.54
CA MET A 343 14.05 4.12 28.25
C MET A 343 15.53 3.73 28.18
N ALA A 344 16.44 4.61 28.59
CA ALA A 344 17.88 4.34 28.62
C ALA A 344 18.22 3.17 29.56
N VAL A 345 17.57 3.09 30.72
CA VAL A 345 17.72 1.96 31.66
C VAL A 345 17.20 0.66 31.04
N SER A 346 16.05 0.69 30.37
CA SER A 346 15.51 -0.49 29.66
C SER A 346 16.48 -0.99 28.58
N LEU A 347 17.03 -0.08 27.76
CA LEU A 347 18.01 -0.40 26.73
C LEU A 347 19.26 -1.03 27.34
N HIS A 348 19.90 -0.34 28.29
CA HIS A 348 21.08 -0.82 29.02
C HIS A 348 20.88 -2.23 29.58
N SER A 349 19.75 -2.48 30.24
CA SER A 349 19.47 -3.77 30.89
C SER A 349 19.41 -4.94 29.91
N GLN A 350 18.96 -4.70 28.68
CA GLN A 350 18.71 -5.76 27.70
C GLN A 350 19.84 -5.94 26.69
N THR A 351 20.41 -4.84 26.20
CA THR A 351 21.46 -4.86 25.17
C THR A 351 22.85 -5.02 25.78
N GLY A 352 23.03 -4.62 27.05
CA GLY A 352 24.34 -4.58 27.72
C GLY A 352 25.21 -3.39 27.34
N LEU A 353 24.68 -2.44 26.56
CA LEU A 353 25.35 -1.16 26.25
C LEU A 353 25.61 -0.37 27.54
N SER A 354 26.59 0.54 27.55
CA SER A 354 26.74 1.47 28.68
C SER A 354 25.52 2.38 28.82
N LEU A 355 25.27 2.93 30.02
CA LEU A 355 24.16 3.88 30.21
C LEU A 355 24.32 5.14 29.34
N GLU A 356 25.56 5.56 29.06
CA GLU A 356 25.83 6.70 28.18
C GLU A 356 25.46 6.39 26.71
N GLU A 357 25.83 5.22 26.19
CA GLU A 357 25.45 4.79 24.85
C GLU A 357 23.93 4.57 24.72
N ALA A 358 23.30 3.99 25.75
CA ALA A 358 21.86 3.80 25.79
C ALA A 358 21.11 5.14 25.82
N ASP A 359 21.59 6.11 26.61
CA ASP A 359 21.02 7.46 26.65
C ASP A 359 21.20 8.20 25.32
N MET A 360 22.36 8.03 24.66
CA MET A 360 22.60 8.55 23.31
C MET A 360 21.63 7.97 22.28
N GLU A 361 21.33 6.67 22.32
CA GLU A 361 20.32 6.07 21.43
C GLU A 361 18.93 6.70 21.64
N VAL A 362 18.54 6.98 22.89
CA VAL A 362 17.27 7.65 23.20
C VAL A 362 17.27 9.09 22.69
N GLU A 363 18.35 9.84 22.89
CA GLU A 363 18.50 11.21 22.40
C GLU A 363 18.34 11.29 20.87
N LEU A 364 19.03 10.40 20.15
CA LEU A 364 18.93 10.31 18.69
C LEU A 364 17.50 9.93 18.26
N SER A 365 16.81 9.08 19.01
CA SER A 365 15.42 8.70 18.74
C SER A 365 14.48 9.90 18.85
N ILE A 366 14.69 10.74 19.88
CA ILE A 366 13.93 11.98 20.10
C ILE A 366 14.22 12.97 18.97
N ALA A 367 15.49 13.19 18.62
CA ALA A 367 15.88 14.04 17.51
C ALA A 367 15.23 13.59 16.18
N GLN A 368 15.15 12.28 15.95
CA GLN A 368 14.53 11.73 14.75
C GLN A 368 13.02 11.97 14.69
N LEU A 369 12.32 11.94 15.84
CA LEU A 369 10.91 12.32 15.90
C LEU A 369 10.72 13.80 15.56
N TYR A 370 11.58 14.68 16.08
CA TYR A 370 11.56 16.10 15.75
C TYR A 370 11.81 16.35 14.26
N ASP A 371 12.78 15.66 13.65
CA ASP A 371 13.07 15.79 12.21
C ASP A 371 11.87 15.35 11.35
N TRP A 372 11.26 14.19 11.64
CA TRP A 372 10.08 13.73 10.91
C TRP A 372 8.84 14.60 11.15
N ALA A 373 8.65 15.09 12.38
CA ALA A 373 7.60 16.06 12.68
C ALA A 373 7.78 17.33 11.85
N ALA A 374 9.01 17.83 11.73
CA ALA A 374 9.32 18.97 10.88
C ALA A 374 9.11 18.66 9.39
N ARG A 375 9.37 17.44 8.92
CA ARG A 375 9.20 17.05 7.51
C ARG A 375 7.75 16.85 7.08
N CYS A 376 6.86 16.50 8.00
CA CYS A 376 5.45 16.20 7.72
C CYS A 376 4.79 17.14 6.71
N ASP A 377 5.01 18.46 6.83
CA ASP A 377 4.39 19.50 6.00
C ASP A 377 5.31 20.07 4.90
N LYS A 378 6.54 19.56 4.77
CA LYS A 378 7.55 20.03 3.82
C LYS A 378 7.75 19.07 2.66
N GLU A 379 7.62 17.77 2.92
CA GLU A 379 7.67 16.76 1.87
C GLU A 379 6.44 16.91 0.98
N ARG A 380 6.67 17.18 -0.31
CA ARG A 380 5.61 17.52 -1.25
C ARG A 380 5.80 16.85 -2.59
N GLY A 381 4.68 16.66 -3.26
CA GLY A 381 4.66 16.40 -4.68
C GLY A 381 5.01 17.65 -5.49
N GLY A 382 4.78 17.57 -6.80
CA GLY A 382 5.17 18.63 -7.71
C GLY A 382 4.28 18.74 -8.92
N VAL A 383 4.54 19.78 -9.71
CA VAL A 383 3.95 19.96 -11.05
C VAL A 383 5.02 19.51 -12.05
N PRO A 384 4.84 18.36 -12.71
CA PRO A 384 5.77 17.93 -13.74
C PRO A 384 5.78 18.90 -14.93
N PRO A 385 6.93 19.10 -15.60
CA PRO A 385 7.03 19.97 -16.77
C PRO A 385 6.39 19.29 -17.99
N VAL A 386 5.07 19.38 -18.12
CA VAL A 386 4.35 18.83 -19.27
C VAL A 386 4.41 19.77 -20.49
N PRO A 387 4.73 19.27 -21.69
CA PRO A 387 4.94 20.09 -22.88
C PRO A 387 3.66 20.47 -23.66
N GLN A 388 2.47 20.04 -23.24
CA GLN A 388 1.18 20.22 -23.95
C GLN A 388 0.12 20.98 -23.13
N SER A 389 -0.99 21.38 -23.78
CA SER A 389 -2.15 22.06 -23.20
C SER A 389 -2.78 21.26 -22.05
N GLY A 390 -2.36 21.57 -20.83
CA GLY A 390 -2.77 20.86 -19.62
C GLY A 390 -1.83 21.14 -18.47
N SER A 391 -2.29 20.82 -17.27
CA SER A 391 -1.48 20.84 -16.05
C SER A 391 -1.60 19.49 -15.35
N ALA A 392 -0.50 19.03 -14.77
CA ALA A 392 -0.49 17.80 -14.00
C ALA A 392 -0.01 18.04 -12.57
N LEU A 393 -0.59 17.32 -11.62
CA LEU A 393 -0.22 17.32 -10.23
C LEU A 393 0.26 15.91 -9.87
N SER A 394 1.53 15.78 -9.52
CA SER A 394 2.09 14.57 -8.92
C SER A 394 1.93 14.69 -7.40
N ILE A 395 1.17 13.80 -6.80
CA ILE A 395 0.74 13.88 -5.39
C ILE A 395 1.23 12.62 -4.67
N PRO A 396 2.05 12.75 -3.60
CA PRO A 396 2.36 11.63 -2.73
C PRO A 396 1.18 11.33 -1.81
N GLU A 397 0.74 10.08 -1.80
CA GLU A 397 -0.32 9.57 -0.95
C GLU A 397 0.22 8.50 -0.01
N ALA A 398 -0.35 8.40 1.19
CA ALA A 398 0.00 7.31 2.08
C ALA A 398 -0.34 5.95 1.44
N LEU A 399 0.47 4.94 1.74
CA LEU A 399 0.27 3.57 1.28
C LEU A 399 -0.96 2.94 1.94
N GLY A 400 -1.21 3.24 3.22
CA GLY A 400 -2.29 2.65 4.00
C GLY A 400 -1.76 1.98 5.27
N VAL A 401 -2.03 0.68 5.41
CA VAL A 401 -1.51 -0.14 6.52
C VAL A 401 -0.20 -0.79 6.11
N VAL A 402 0.87 -0.55 6.89
CA VAL A 402 2.23 -1.03 6.64
C VAL A 402 2.66 -2.00 7.74
N GLY A 403 3.15 -3.18 7.36
CA GLY A 403 3.81 -4.09 8.29
C GLY A 403 5.29 -3.76 8.40
N VAL A 404 5.83 -3.65 9.61
CA VAL A 404 7.25 -3.31 9.83
C VAL A 404 7.88 -4.36 10.72
N VAL A 405 8.79 -5.17 10.17
CA VAL A 405 9.61 -6.13 10.93
C VAL A 405 10.95 -5.46 11.21
N LEU A 406 11.19 -5.18 12.49
CA LEU A 406 12.25 -4.27 12.94
C LEU A 406 13.63 -4.92 13.00
N PRO A 407 14.69 -4.11 12.83
CA PRO A 407 16.05 -4.60 12.94
C PRO A 407 16.44 -4.97 14.37
N ASP A 408 17.49 -5.79 14.50
CA ASP A 408 18.10 -6.10 15.81
C ASP A 408 19.07 -5.00 16.28
N SER A 409 19.58 -4.17 15.38
CA SER A 409 20.49 -3.07 15.70
C SER A 409 19.73 -1.80 16.10
N SER A 410 20.25 -1.09 17.12
CA SER A 410 19.66 0.14 17.68
C SER A 410 18.13 0.01 17.87
N PRO A 411 17.66 -0.90 18.74
CA PRO A 411 16.28 -1.37 18.76
C PRO A 411 15.24 -0.26 19.04
N LEU A 412 15.59 0.80 19.76
CA LEU A 412 14.71 1.96 19.94
C LEU A 412 14.81 2.92 18.75
N LEU A 413 16.03 3.30 18.38
CA LEU A 413 16.26 4.30 17.34
C LEU A 413 15.72 3.86 15.98
N SER A 414 16.02 2.64 15.56
CA SER A 414 15.51 2.09 14.30
C SER A 414 13.97 2.00 14.27
N MET A 415 13.36 1.58 15.38
CA MET A 415 11.91 1.54 15.53
C MET A 415 11.31 2.94 15.38
N VAL A 416 11.85 3.92 16.11
CA VAL A 416 11.34 5.28 16.09
C VAL A 416 11.53 5.93 14.71
N SER A 417 12.68 5.73 14.06
CA SER A 417 12.94 6.22 12.70
C SER A 417 11.91 5.73 11.69
N LEU A 418 11.62 4.42 11.71
CA LEU A 418 10.67 3.80 10.79
C LEU A 418 9.21 4.16 11.14
N LEU A 419 8.86 4.18 12.42
CA LEU A 419 7.55 4.62 12.89
C LEU A 419 7.27 6.04 12.43
N ALA A 420 8.20 6.95 12.69
CA ALA A 420 8.05 8.37 12.42
C ALA A 420 7.89 8.63 10.92
N ALA A 421 8.72 8.01 10.07
CA ALA A 421 8.61 8.10 8.62
C ALA A 421 7.23 7.67 8.10
N ALA A 422 6.75 6.51 8.54
CA ALA A 422 5.46 5.98 8.10
C ALA A 422 4.28 6.83 8.59
N VAL A 423 4.26 7.17 9.88
CA VAL A 423 3.17 7.91 10.53
C VAL A 423 3.09 9.35 10.02
N ALA A 424 4.23 9.99 9.78
CA ALA A 424 4.32 11.33 9.20
C ALA A 424 3.59 11.44 7.85
N MET A 425 3.70 10.39 7.03
CA MET A 425 3.07 10.31 5.70
C MET A 425 1.61 9.87 5.73
N GLY A 426 1.03 9.62 6.91
CA GLY A 426 -0.39 9.25 7.04
C GLY A 426 -0.65 7.74 7.00
N ASN A 427 0.38 6.90 7.16
CA ASN A 427 0.22 5.46 7.27
C ASN A 427 -0.14 5.02 8.70
N ALA A 428 -0.77 3.86 8.82
CA ALA A 428 -0.84 3.12 10.07
C ALA A 428 0.15 1.95 10.02
N VAL A 429 0.79 1.64 11.15
CA VAL A 429 1.87 0.66 11.23
C VAL A 429 1.55 -0.47 12.20
N VAL A 430 1.86 -1.69 11.77
CA VAL A 430 1.91 -2.89 12.61
C VAL A 430 3.36 -3.30 12.73
N MET A 431 3.95 -3.02 13.88
CA MET A 431 5.38 -3.18 14.14
C MET A 431 5.65 -4.48 14.88
N VAL A 432 6.64 -5.22 14.41
CA VAL A 432 7.15 -6.45 14.99
C VAL A 432 8.57 -6.18 15.49
N PRO A 433 8.77 -5.99 16.82
CA PRO A 433 10.08 -5.77 17.40
C PRO A 433 11.04 -6.93 17.17
N SER A 434 12.33 -6.65 17.36
CA SER A 434 13.34 -7.69 17.49
C SER A 434 12.91 -8.72 18.55
N PRO A 435 12.96 -10.04 18.25
CA PRO A 435 12.76 -11.06 19.28
C PRO A 435 13.92 -11.10 20.28
N LYS A 436 15.10 -10.57 19.90
CA LYS A 436 16.30 -10.47 20.75
C LYS A 436 16.18 -9.31 21.74
N TYR A 437 15.71 -8.15 21.26
CA TYR A 437 15.63 -6.92 22.04
C TYR A 437 14.22 -6.29 22.08
N PRO A 438 13.17 -6.99 22.56
CA PRO A 438 11.80 -6.45 22.53
C PRO A 438 11.48 -5.38 23.60
N LEU A 439 12.26 -5.22 24.68
CA LEU A 439 11.86 -4.39 25.81
C LEU A 439 11.77 -2.89 25.49
N PRO A 440 12.70 -2.28 24.74
CA PRO A 440 12.57 -0.88 24.34
C PRO A 440 11.26 -0.60 23.61
N ALA A 441 10.83 -1.48 22.70
CA ALA A 441 9.55 -1.33 22.01
C ALA A 441 8.35 -1.46 22.96
N LEU A 442 8.43 -2.35 23.95
CA LEU A 442 7.36 -2.56 24.93
C LEU A 442 7.28 -1.42 25.95
N GLU A 443 8.40 -0.84 26.38
CA GLU A 443 8.40 0.35 27.24
C GLU A 443 7.91 1.60 26.49
N PHE A 444 8.23 1.70 25.20
CA PHE A 444 7.73 2.76 24.33
C PHE A 444 6.19 2.77 24.22
N ILE A 445 5.50 1.66 24.54
CA ILE A 445 4.02 1.64 24.62
C ILE A 445 3.51 2.70 25.60
N GLN A 446 4.21 2.94 26.71
CA GLN A 446 3.76 3.94 27.67
C GLN A 446 3.91 5.38 27.12
N VAL A 447 4.84 5.59 26.19
CA VAL A 447 5.00 6.86 25.45
C VAL A 447 3.81 6.99 24.49
N LEU A 448 3.49 5.95 23.73
CA LEU A 448 2.33 5.93 22.82
C LEU A 448 1.01 6.20 23.54
N GLN A 449 0.79 5.61 24.71
CA GLN A 449 -0.44 5.81 25.50
C GLN A 449 -0.61 7.23 26.05
N SER A 450 0.50 7.95 26.20
CA SER A 450 0.49 9.34 26.69
C SER A 450 0.52 10.36 25.54
N SER A 451 0.63 9.88 24.29
CA SER A 451 0.66 10.71 23.08
C SER A 451 -0.74 10.94 22.49
N ASP A 452 -0.86 11.97 21.64
CA ASP A 452 -2.11 12.30 20.94
C ASP A 452 -2.40 11.43 19.70
N LEU A 453 -1.66 10.33 19.52
CA LEU A 453 -1.86 9.42 18.40
C LEU A 453 -3.18 8.64 18.56
N PRO A 454 -4.04 8.62 17.52
CA PRO A 454 -5.25 7.82 17.56
C PRO A 454 -4.93 6.33 17.76
N GLY A 455 -5.67 5.66 18.65
CA GLY A 455 -5.52 4.23 18.89
C GLY A 455 -5.69 3.43 17.60
N GLY A 456 -4.67 2.62 17.25
CA GLY A 456 -4.63 1.83 16.02
C GLY A 456 -3.74 2.39 14.92
N VAL A 457 -3.27 3.65 15.00
CA VAL A 457 -2.25 4.18 14.08
C VAL A 457 -0.93 3.42 14.26
N VAL A 458 -0.59 3.08 15.50
CA VAL A 458 0.58 2.25 15.83
C VAL A 458 0.08 1.03 16.61
N SER A 459 0.52 -0.15 16.19
CA SER A 459 0.39 -1.40 16.95
C SER A 459 1.76 -2.06 17.06
N ILE A 460 2.06 -2.63 18.23
CA ILE A 460 3.32 -3.34 18.51
C ILE A 460 2.98 -4.76 18.92
N ILE A 461 3.45 -5.75 18.15
CA ILE A 461 3.20 -7.18 18.38
C ILE A 461 4.55 -7.89 18.54
N THR A 462 4.78 -8.50 19.69
CA THR A 462 5.96 -9.33 19.96
C THR A 462 5.69 -10.80 19.64
N GLY A 463 6.72 -11.57 19.30
CA GLY A 463 6.61 -12.99 19.00
C GLY A 463 7.71 -13.45 18.04
N GLY A 464 7.59 -14.67 17.51
CA GLY A 464 8.52 -15.20 16.51
C GLY A 464 8.55 -14.38 15.22
N ARG A 465 9.74 -13.89 14.82
CA ARG A 465 9.93 -13.05 13.62
C ARG A 465 9.30 -13.67 12.37
N ASP A 466 9.62 -14.93 12.08
CA ASP A 466 9.16 -15.61 10.86
C ASP A 466 7.66 -15.88 10.89
N GLN A 467 7.11 -16.24 12.06
CA GLN A 467 5.67 -16.46 12.24
C GLN A 467 4.88 -15.19 11.99
N LEU A 468 5.33 -14.06 12.56
CA LEU A 468 4.69 -12.76 12.35
C LEU A 468 4.91 -12.25 10.92
N THR A 469 6.07 -12.48 10.33
CA THR A 469 6.35 -12.17 8.91
C THR A 469 5.39 -12.93 7.99
N GLN A 470 5.17 -14.22 8.23
CA GLN A 470 4.19 -15.02 7.50
C GLN A 470 2.77 -14.47 7.65
N ALA A 471 2.38 -14.06 8.87
CA ALA A 471 1.07 -13.48 9.13
C ALA A 471 0.86 -12.14 8.41
N LEU A 472 1.87 -11.26 8.40
CA LEU A 472 1.86 -9.99 7.68
C LEU A 472 1.80 -10.20 6.16
N ALA A 473 2.64 -11.10 5.62
CA ALA A 473 2.73 -11.39 4.19
C ALA A 473 1.41 -11.90 3.60
N ASN A 474 0.66 -12.71 4.35
CA ASN A 474 -0.61 -13.29 3.89
C ASN A 474 -1.84 -12.41 4.17
N HIS A 475 -1.68 -11.26 4.84
CA HIS A 475 -2.81 -10.37 5.11
C HIS A 475 -3.14 -9.52 3.88
N SER A 476 -4.40 -9.53 3.43
CA SER A 476 -4.82 -8.84 2.19
C SER A 476 -4.85 -7.32 2.29
N VAL A 477 -5.03 -6.79 3.50
CA VAL A 477 -5.15 -5.34 3.71
C VAL A 477 -3.81 -4.62 3.85
N ILE A 478 -2.74 -5.34 4.21
CA ILE A 478 -1.40 -4.75 4.33
C ILE A 478 -0.90 -4.41 2.93
N LYS A 479 -0.51 -3.14 2.74
CA LYS A 479 -0.13 -2.59 1.43
C LYS A 479 1.37 -2.64 1.19
N ALA A 480 2.15 -2.50 2.25
CA ALA A 480 3.60 -2.60 2.20
C ALA A 480 4.16 -3.36 3.40
N ILE A 481 5.30 -4.01 3.19
CA ILE A 481 6.08 -4.64 4.24
C ILE A 481 7.50 -4.09 4.18
N TRP A 482 7.93 -3.52 5.29
CA TRP A 482 9.33 -3.17 5.53
C TRP A 482 9.93 -4.25 6.43
N TYR A 483 11.03 -4.84 6.00
CA TYR A 483 11.57 -6.04 6.62
C TYR A 483 13.08 -5.93 6.81
N TRP A 484 13.50 -6.07 8.06
CA TRP A 484 14.88 -6.35 8.42
C TRP A 484 14.92 -7.74 9.05
N GLY A 485 15.66 -8.67 8.45
CA GLY A 485 15.82 -10.02 9.00
C GLY A 485 16.69 -10.93 8.14
N SER A 486 16.38 -12.22 8.14
CA SER A 486 17.15 -13.24 7.40
C SER A 486 16.94 -13.20 5.89
N MET A 487 17.86 -13.80 5.14
CA MET A 487 17.74 -13.98 3.69
C MET A 487 16.50 -14.82 3.32
N GLU A 488 16.19 -15.86 4.11
CA GLU A 488 15.02 -16.71 3.89
C GLU A 488 13.72 -15.91 4.02
N GLY A 489 13.65 -14.98 4.98
CA GLY A 489 12.50 -14.11 5.14
C GLY A 489 12.34 -13.12 3.98
N CYS A 490 13.44 -12.55 3.48
CA CYS A 490 13.43 -11.73 2.27
C CYS A 490 12.91 -12.52 1.05
N GLN A 491 13.44 -13.72 0.82
CA GLN A 491 13.01 -14.61 -0.25
C GLN A 491 11.54 -15.04 -0.09
N PHE A 492 11.12 -15.36 1.12
CA PHE A 492 9.73 -15.70 1.43
C PHE A 492 8.77 -14.56 1.10
N LEU A 493 9.12 -13.32 1.46
CA LEU A 493 8.32 -12.13 1.18
C LEU A 493 8.21 -11.86 -0.32
N GLN A 494 9.32 -11.94 -1.06
CA GLN A 494 9.33 -11.77 -2.52
C GLN A 494 8.45 -12.81 -3.23
N HIS A 495 8.45 -14.05 -2.76
CA HIS A 495 7.63 -15.12 -3.32
C HIS A 495 6.14 -14.96 -2.96
N THR A 496 5.85 -14.73 -1.67
CA THR A 496 4.49 -14.78 -1.11
C THR A 496 3.70 -13.51 -1.42
N CYS A 497 4.33 -12.34 -1.38
CA CYS A 497 3.68 -11.05 -1.63
C CYS A 497 3.50 -10.75 -3.12
N ALA A 498 3.49 -11.76 -3.99
CA ALA A 498 3.12 -11.64 -5.39
C ALA A 498 1.58 -11.66 -5.60
N SER A 499 0.82 -12.20 -4.64
CA SER A 499 -0.64 -12.22 -4.67
C SER A 499 -1.19 -12.42 -3.23
N PRO A 500 -1.79 -11.40 -2.61
CA PRO A 500 -1.93 -10.04 -3.11
C PRO A 500 -0.58 -9.33 -3.20
N LEU A 501 -0.41 -8.53 -4.25
CA LEU A 501 0.81 -7.76 -4.49
C LEU A 501 1.02 -6.73 -3.37
N LYS A 502 2.23 -6.64 -2.82
CA LYS A 502 2.61 -5.65 -1.81
C LYS A 502 3.91 -4.96 -2.21
N SER A 503 4.07 -3.71 -1.79
CA SER A 503 5.37 -3.03 -1.85
C SER A 503 6.30 -3.60 -0.79
N LEU A 504 7.53 -3.94 -1.17
CA LEU A 504 8.50 -4.57 -0.28
C LEU A 504 9.75 -3.71 -0.16
N TRP A 505 10.17 -3.44 1.08
CA TRP A 505 11.47 -2.84 1.37
C TRP A 505 12.24 -3.80 2.27
N LEU A 506 13.23 -4.48 1.69
CA LEU A 506 13.84 -5.67 2.27
C LEU A 506 15.32 -5.42 2.56
N HIS A 507 15.75 -5.74 3.78
CA HIS A 507 17.13 -5.64 4.25
C HIS A 507 17.53 -6.93 4.96
N CYS A 508 18.64 -7.52 4.53
CA CYS A 508 19.23 -8.68 5.20
C CYS A 508 20.12 -8.21 6.37
N GLN A 509 20.00 -8.85 7.53
CA GLN A 509 20.79 -8.52 8.73
C GLN A 509 22.08 -9.35 8.89
N GLU A 510 22.26 -10.44 8.14
CA GLU A 510 23.40 -11.36 8.30
C GLU A 510 24.73 -10.80 7.74
N GLU A 511 24.71 -9.58 7.19
CA GLU A 511 25.91 -8.88 6.76
C GLU A 511 26.56 -8.17 7.97
N GLU A 512 27.48 -8.85 8.67
CA GLU A 512 28.24 -8.33 9.81
C GLU A 512 29.04 -7.04 9.51
N ASP A 513 29.17 -6.62 8.25
CA ASP A 513 30.05 -5.52 7.83
C ASP A 513 29.34 -4.42 7.00
N GLY A 514 28.00 -4.30 7.09
CA GLY A 514 27.24 -3.37 6.23
C GLY A 514 25.90 -2.85 6.77
N GLY A 515 25.60 -3.07 8.06
CA GLY A 515 24.37 -2.58 8.68
C GLY A 515 24.21 -1.06 8.57
N ARG A 516 22.98 -0.59 8.31
CA ARG A 516 22.68 0.85 8.27
C ARG A 516 23.07 1.50 9.60
N ASP A 517 23.87 2.56 9.53
CA ASP A 517 24.14 3.42 10.68
C ASP A 517 22.90 4.28 10.93
N TRP A 518 22.12 3.89 11.94
CA TRP A 518 20.93 4.62 12.37
C TRP A 518 21.28 5.91 13.11
N ALA A 519 22.48 6.02 13.68
CA ALA A 519 22.92 7.18 14.45
C ALA A 519 23.28 8.38 13.56
N GLN A 520 23.59 8.13 12.29
CA GLN A 520 23.86 9.17 11.29
C GLN A 520 22.84 9.08 10.14
N PRO A 521 21.63 9.64 10.29
CA PRO A 521 20.64 9.65 9.22
C PRO A 521 21.11 10.55 8.07
N HIS A 522 21.81 9.96 7.10
CA HIS A 522 22.23 10.66 5.89
C HIS A 522 20.98 11.16 5.13
N PRO A 523 20.99 12.34 4.49
CA PRO A 523 19.82 12.87 3.78
C PRO A 523 19.18 11.90 2.78
N SER A 524 20.01 11.06 2.13
CA SER A 524 19.54 10.01 1.22
C SER A 524 18.72 8.91 1.90
N LEU A 525 19.01 8.59 3.16
CA LEU A 525 18.26 7.61 3.94
C LEU A 525 16.87 8.15 4.28
N LEU A 526 16.80 9.41 4.69
CA LEU A 526 15.53 10.09 5.00
C LEU A 526 14.66 10.21 3.74
N GLU A 527 15.27 10.55 2.59
CA GLU A 527 14.57 10.56 1.31
C GLU A 527 14.08 9.16 0.92
N GLU A 528 14.90 8.11 1.11
CA GLU A 528 14.49 6.74 0.85
C GLU A 528 13.31 6.32 1.75
N MET A 529 13.38 6.58 3.06
CA MET A 529 12.29 6.31 4.02
C MET A 529 11.00 7.01 3.61
N TRP A 530 11.08 8.29 3.21
CA TRP A 530 9.93 9.05 2.74
C TRP A 530 9.31 8.40 1.51
N ARG A 531 10.13 8.07 0.50
CA ARG A 531 9.68 7.43 -0.74
C ARG A 531 9.08 6.06 -0.51
N GLN A 532 9.61 5.29 0.44
CA GLN A 532 9.07 3.98 0.84
C GLN A 532 7.78 4.08 1.66
N ALA A 533 7.40 5.27 2.12
CA ALA A 533 6.19 5.54 2.89
C ALA A 533 5.04 6.13 2.06
N VAL A 534 5.27 6.40 0.77
CA VAL A 534 4.27 7.00 -0.12
C VAL A 534 4.13 6.23 -1.42
N GLN A 535 2.96 6.33 -2.03
CA GLN A 535 2.71 6.00 -3.43
C GLN A 535 2.36 7.28 -4.19
N TRP A 536 2.56 7.28 -5.50
CA TRP A 536 2.33 8.47 -6.31
C TRP A 536 0.97 8.39 -7.00
N LYS A 537 0.29 9.53 -7.07
CA LYS A 537 -0.89 9.74 -7.89
C LYS A 537 -0.68 10.95 -8.77
N THR A 538 -0.95 10.79 -10.06
CA THR A 538 -0.94 11.90 -11.02
C THR A 538 -2.37 12.32 -11.34
N VAL A 539 -2.68 13.60 -11.18
CA VAL A 539 -3.95 14.19 -11.61
C VAL A 539 -3.67 15.13 -12.78
N TRP A 540 -4.24 14.83 -13.93
CA TRP A 540 -4.14 15.67 -15.11
C TRP A 540 -5.43 16.47 -15.30
N ILE A 541 -5.30 17.76 -15.58
CA ILE A 541 -6.40 18.69 -15.81
C ILE A 541 -6.08 19.48 -17.09
N PRO A 542 -7.02 19.59 -18.03
CA PRO A 542 -6.83 20.39 -19.23
C PRO A 542 -6.76 21.86 -18.85
N THR A 543 -5.84 22.59 -19.47
CA THR A 543 -5.74 24.04 -19.36
C THR A 543 -5.69 24.61 -20.78
N ALA A 544 -6.47 25.66 -21.02
CA ALA A 544 -6.59 26.32 -22.31
C ALA A 544 -5.29 27.00 -22.76
#